data_AF-A0A3P6BKA7-F1
#
_entry.id   AF-A0A3P6BKA7-F1
#
_cell.length_a   1.000
_cell.length_b   1.000
_cell.length_c   1.000
_cell.angle_alpha   90.00
_cell.angle_beta   90.00
_cell.angle_gamma   90.00
#
_symmetry.space_group_name_H-M   'P 1'
#
loop_
_entity.id
_entity.type
_entity.pdbx_description
1 polymer ?
#
loop_
_entity_poly.entity_id
_entity_poly.type
_entity_poly.pdbx_seq_one_letter_code
_entity_poly.pdbx_strand_id
1 'polypeptide(L)' 'MDLQRGIPRTCDCGAATIVLTSGTIKNPGRRFYRCGANSGQNHVFKWLDEDLAAIKAELDDMKKDITEIIKIIECLRMKS' A
#
# COMPACT_ATOMS: atom_id res chain seq x y z
N MET A 1 13.37 -2.84 -11.74
CA MET A 1 13.44 -2.60 -10.29
C MET A 1 12.01 -2.56 -9.82
N ASP A 2 11.58 -3.61 -9.13
CA ASP A 2 10.21 -3.72 -8.63
C ASP A 2 9.95 -2.57 -7.65
N LEU A 3 8.99 -1.71 -7.98
CA LEU A 3 8.40 -0.83 -6.99
C LEU A 3 7.92 -1.74 -5.86
N GLN A 4 8.51 -1.60 -4.67
CA GLN A 4 8.00 -2.23 -3.46
C GLN A 4 6.50 -1.92 -3.35
N ARG A 5 5.67 -2.91 -3.68
CA ARG A 5 4.22 -2.83 -3.52
C ARG A 5 3.91 -2.82 -2.02
N GLY A 6 2.94 -1.99 -1.64
CA GLY A 6 2.52 -1.81 -0.25
C GLY A 6 3.38 -0.81 0.52
N ILE A 7 3.18 -0.78 1.84
CA ILE A 7 3.84 0.19 2.74
C ILE A 7 5.29 -0.29 2.99
N PRO A 8 6.32 0.46 2.56
CA PRO A 8 7.71 0.07 2.73
C PRO A 8 8.07 0.10 4.21
N ARG A 9 8.68 -0.98 4.68
CA ARG A 9 9.15 -1.13 6.08
C ARG A 9 10.60 -0.68 6.27
N THR A 10 11.35 -0.62 5.18
CA THR A 10 12.76 -0.25 5.13
C THR A 10 12.98 0.66 3.93
N CYS A 11 13.81 1.67 4.07
CA CYS A 11 14.28 2.51 2.97
C CYS A 11 15.43 1.81 2.23
N ASP A 12 15.67 2.20 0.98
CA ASP A 12 16.78 1.66 0.17
C ASP A 12 18.17 1.88 0.81
N CYS A 13 18.30 2.83 1.74
CA CYS A 13 19.53 3.04 2.53
C CYS A 13 19.70 2.05 3.70
N GLY A 14 18.77 1.10 3.88
CA GLY A 14 18.78 0.10 4.94
C GLY A 14 18.13 0.55 6.26
N ALA A 15 17.82 1.84 6.42
CA ALA A 15 17.15 2.33 7.63
C ALA A 15 15.66 1.98 7.63
N ALA A 16 15.09 1.77 8.83
CA ALA A 16 13.66 1.55 8.99
C ALA A 16 12.83 2.77 8.55
N THR A 17 11.63 2.54 8.04
CA THR A 17 10.65 3.61 7.84
C THR A 17 9.91 3.92 9.13
N ILE A 18 9.54 5.18 9.32
CA ILE A 18 8.76 5.66 10.47
C ILE A 18 7.50 6.34 9.97
N VAL A 19 6.39 6.16 10.69
CA VAL A 19 5.10 6.81 10.40
C VAL A 19 4.96 8.05 11.28
N LEU A 20 4.64 9.18 10.66
CA LEU A 20 4.48 10.47 11.31
C LEU A 20 3.14 11.11 10.92
N THR A 21 2.72 12.08 11.72
CA THR A 21 1.54 12.90 11.45
C THR A 21 2.01 14.31 11.12
N SER A 22 1.57 14.86 9.99
CA SER A 22 1.94 16.21 9.56
C SER A 22 1.28 17.26 10.45
N GLY A 23 2.11 18.12 11.04
CA GLY A 23 1.69 19.34 11.74
C GLY A 23 1.67 20.58 10.84
N THR A 24 1.85 20.42 9.52
CA THR A 24 1.89 21.57 8.59
C THR A 24 0.48 22.14 8.38
N ILE A 25 0.39 23.46 8.18
CA ILE A 25 -0.89 24.14 7.87
C ILE A 25 -1.49 23.60 6.56
N LYS A 26 -0.65 23.22 5.59
CA LYS A 26 -1.09 22.70 4.28
C LYS A 26 -1.67 21.29 4.36
N ASN A 27 -1.15 20.44 5.25
CA ASN A 27 -1.58 19.04 5.39
C ASN A 27 -1.80 18.70 6.87
N PRO A 28 -2.72 19.37 7.58
CA PRO A 28 -2.87 19.19 9.02
C PRO A 28 -3.42 17.79 9.32
N GLY A 29 -2.75 17.06 10.20
CA GLY A 29 -3.17 15.72 10.63
C GLY A 29 -2.93 14.60 9.61
N ARG A 30 -2.48 14.90 8.38
CA ARG A 30 -2.25 13.89 7.34
C ARG A 30 -1.05 13.02 7.70
N ARG A 31 -1.20 11.70 7.61
CA ARG A 31 -0.13 10.73 7.94
C ARG A 31 0.74 10.41 6.74
N PHE A 32 2.03 10.31 6.98
CA PHE A 32 3.02 9.90 5.99
C PHE A 32 4.04 8.96 6.63
N TYR A 33 4.75 8.21 5.82
CA TYR A 33 5.95 7.52 6.26
C TYR A 33 7.18 8.11 5.57
N ARG A 34 8.31 8.09 6.28
CA ARG A 34 9.61 8.50 5.75
C ARG A 34 10.72 7.59 6.24
N CYS A 35 11.88 7.68 5.61
CA CYS A 35 13.11 7.09 6.15
C CYS A 35 13.43 7.61 7.55
N GLY A 36 13.86 6.72 8.44
CA GLY A 36 14.37 7.04 9.78
C GLY A 36 15.78 7.62 9.79
N ALA A 37 16.53 7.53 8.69
CA ALA A 37 17.82 8.19 8.56
C ALA A 37 17.66 9.73 8.41
N ASN A 38 18.61 10.47 8.98
CA ASN A 38 18.60 11.95 8.97
C ASN A 38 19.60 12.55 7.97
N SER A 39 20.32 11.72 7.21
CA SER A 39 21.35 12.14 6.26
C SER A 39 21.41 11.18 5.06
N GLY A 40 21.84 11.67 3.89
CA GLY A 40 21.88 10.92 2.64
C GLY A 40 20.88 11.43 1.61
N GLN A 41 20.93 10.89 0.39
CA GLN A 41 20.05 11.25 -0.72
C GLN A 41 19.04 10.14 -1.00
N ASN A 42 17.97 10.47 -1.72
CA ASN A 42 16.94 9.51 -2.19
C ASN A 42 16.23 8.72 -1.08
N HIS A 43 15.95 9.38 0.05
CA HIS A 43 15.17 8.78 1.12
C HIS A 43 13.69 8.70 0.79
N VAL A 44 13.07 7.58 1.15
CA VAL A 44 11.64 7.38 0.95
C VAL A 44 10.81 8.39 1.75
N PHE A 45 9.79 8.94 1.09
CA PHE A 45 8.69 9.70 1.69
C PHE A 45 7.44 9.42 0.86
N LYS A 46 6.37 8.90 1.47
CA LYS A 46 5.04 8.87 0.82
C LYS A 46 3.91 9.06 1.82
N TRP A 47 2.75 9.46 1.29
CA TRP A 47 1.54 9.60 2.07
C TRP A 47 0.87 8.26 2.33
N LEU A 48 0.39 8.07 3.56
CA LEU A 48 -0.19 6.79 3.99
C LEU A 48 -1.55 6.53 3.32
N ASP A 49 -2.33 7.57 3.09
CA ASP A 49 -3.66 7.48 2.45
C ASP A 49 -3.58 7.11 0.96
N GLU A 50 -2.58 7.61 0.24
CA GLU A 50 -2.32 7.26 -1.17
C GLU A 50 -1.98 5.77 -1.33
N ASP A 51 -1.08 5.26 -0.51
CA ASP A 51 -0.74 3.83 -0.52
C ASP A 51 -1.92 2.95 -0.08
N LEU A 52 -2.68 3.36 0.94
CA LEU A 52 -3.88 2.63 1.37
C LEU A 52 -4.94 2.60 0.26
N ALA A 53 -5.09 3.67 -0.51
CA ALA A 53 -6.00 3.70 -1.64
C ALA A 53 -5.57 2.72 -2.75
N ALA A 54 -4.27 2.67 -3.05
CA ALA A 54 -3.72 1.71 -4.01
C ALA A 54 -3.93 0.26 -3.57
N ILE A 55 -3.61 -0.07 -2.31
CA ILE A 55 -3.84 -1.40 -1.74
C ILE A 55 -5.33 -1.76 -1.79
N LYS A 56 -6.22 -0.81 -1.48
CA LYS A 56 -7.66 -1.04 -1.53
C LYS A 56 -8.13 -1.38 -2.95
N ALA A 57 -7.63 -0.67 -3.96
CA ALA A 57 -7.96 -0.97 -5.36
C ALA A 57 -7.54 -2.40 -5.75
N GLU A 58 -6.30 -2.81 -5.40
CA GLU A 58 -5.82 -4.17 -5.66
C GLU A 58 -6.67 -5.23 -4.93
N LEU A 59 -7.10 -4.95 -3.70
CA LEU A 59 -7.99 -5.84 -2.95
C LEU A 59 -9.37 -5.94 -3.58
N ASP A 60 -9.91 -4.85 -4.13
CA ASP A 60 -11.23 -4.84 -4.76
C ASP A 60 -11.21 -5.60 -6.11
N ASP A 61 -10.11 -5.51 -6.87
CA ASP A 61 -9.90 -6.34 -8.06
C ASP A 61 -9.83 -7.84 -7.69
N MET A 62 -9.04 -8.20 -6.67
CA MET A 62 -8.93 -9.58 -6.22
C MET A 62 -10.28 -10.13 -5.70
N LYS A 63 -11.08 -9.31 -5.01
CA LYS A 63 -12.44 -9.71 -4.57
C LYS A 63 -13.35 -10.01 -5.76
N LYS A 64 -13.23 -9.24 -6.84
CA LYS A 64 -13.99 -9.46 -8.08
C LYS A 64 -13.63 -10.81 -8.69
N ASP A 65 -12.33 -11.09 -8.80
CA ASP A 65 -11.84 -12.37 -9.33
C ASP A 65 -12.31 -13.56 -8.47
N ILE A 66 -12.22 -13.44 -7.14
CA ILE A 66 -12.74 -14.45 -6.20
C ILE A 66 -14.24 -14.68 -6.42
N THR A 67 -15.02 -13.60 -6.58
CA THR A 67 -16.46 -13.68 -6.81
C THR A 67 -16.79 -14.38 -8.13
N GLU A 68 -15.99 -14.15 -9.18
CA GLU A 68 -16.14 -14.81 -10.47
C GLU A 68 -15.79 -16.29 -10.41
N ILE A 69 -14.71 -16.65 -9.70
CA ILE A 69 -14.33 -18.04 -9.45
C ILE A 69 -15.45 -18.79 -8.71
N ILE A 70 -16.06 -18.18 -7.69
CA ILE A 70 -17.19 -18.78 -6.95
C ILE A 70 -18.35 -19.11 -7.91
N LYS A 71 -18.73 -18.15 -8.77
CA LYS A 71 -19.79 -18.38 -9.77
C LYS A 71 -19.47 -19.54 -10.70
N ILE A 72 -18.22 -19.67 -11.14
CA ILE A 72 -17.78 -20.78 -11.99
C ILE A 72 -17.90 -22.11 -11.24
N ILE A 73 -17.44 -22.17 -9.99
CA ILE A 73 -17.55 -23.38 -9.16
C ILE A 73 -19.00 -23.80 -8.96
N GLU A 74 -19.90 -22.84 -8.70
CA GLU A 74 -21.34 -23.09 -8.61
C GLU A 74 -21.91 -23.63 -9.92
N CYS A 75 -21.52 -23.03 -11.05
CA CYS A 75 -21.91 -23.54 -12.38
C CYS A 75 -21.42 -24.96 -12.64
N LEU A 76 -20.22 -25.32 -12.19
CA LEU A 76 -19.69 -26.67 -12.34
C LEU A 76 -20.41 -27.68 -11.45
N ARG A 77 -20.75 -27.29 -10.22
CA ARG A 77 -21.55 -28.11 -9.30
C ARG A 77 -22.95 -28.43 -9.84
N MET A 78 -23.57 -27.51 -10.59
CA MET A 78 -24.88 -27.76 -11.21
C MET A 78 -24.80 -28.68 -12.44
N LYS A 79 -23.60 -28.93 -12.99
CA LYS A 79 -23.39 -29.76 -14.19
C LYS A 79 -22.97 -31.20 -13.88
N SER A 80 -22.67 -31.51 -12.62
CA SER A 80 -22.40 -32.86 -12.09
C SER A 80 -23.63 -33.44 -11.44
#